data_AF-A0A1J8R765-F1
#
_entry.id   AF-A0A1J8R765-F1
#
_cell.length_a   1.000
_cell.length_b   1.000
_cell.length_c   1.000
_cell.angle_alpha   90.00
_cell.angle_beta   90.00
_cell.angle_gamma   90.00
#
_symmetry.space_group_name_H-M   'P 1'
#
loop_
_entity.id
_entity.type
_entity.pdbx_description
1 polymer ?
#
loop_
_entity_poly.entity_id
_entity_poly.type
_entity_poly.pdbx_seq_one_letter_code
_entity_poly.pdbx_strand_id
1 'polypeptide(L)'
;MPPSSSQQSIQKVVAFALKGFSKCGEDLWECIIEECQKGSINHRINILYFFDSLCETSLLAKAHQPPEQSSSSKQANNALYVDYVSRDLTQIVECVVPVGRQGLPNLPSTKQILENWRTKRIIEPQKVDEVLLLLSSRHTEPDATSTSAPSAAKPEPHLSRSEIFKRIEEDRERHKRLRERRWVQAQPHPGPAIPSSSTFVLASFLPLSDAENAKLALDIEFENEWEATSDWNEDD
;
A
#
# COMPACT_ATOMS: atom_id res chain seq x y z
N MET A 1 24.77 -4.50 7.40
CA MET A 1 23.83 -4.37 6.27
C MET A 1 22.50 -3.91 6.83
N PRO A 2 21.99 -2.73 6.46
CA PRO A 2 20.63 -2.34 6.81
C PRO A 2 19.64 -3.32 6.14
N PRO A 3 18.54 -3.71 6.80
CA PRO A 3 17.55 -4.59 6.18
C PRO A 3 17.02 -3.93 4.92
N SER A 4 16.96 -4.68 3.83
CA SER A 4 16.29 -4.26 2.60
C SER A 4 14.83 -3.91 2.89
N SER A 5 14.28 -2.93 2.16
CA SER A 5 12.86 -2.52 2.25
C SER A 5 11.96 -3.60 1.62
N SER A 6 11.95 -4.80 2.21
CA SER A 6 11.11 -5.92 1.80
C SER A 6 9.69 -5.75 2.33
N GLN A 7 8.71 -6.35 1.67
CA GLN A 7 7.34 -6.31 2.18
C GLN A 7 7.22 -6.93 3.58
N GLN A 8 8.05 -7.91 3.90
CA GLN A 8 8.10 -8.50 5.24
C GLN A 8 8.59 -7.52 6.31
N SER A 9 9.55 -6.64 5.99
CA SER A 9 9.98 -5.61 6.94
C SER A 9 8.88 -4.59 7.18
N ILE A 10 8.14 -4.18 6.13
CA ILE A 10 6.95 -3.34 6.28
C ILE A 10 5.94 -3.98 7.23
N GLN A 11 5.57 -5.25 7.03
CA GLN A 11 4.59 -5.94 7.88
C GLN A 11 5.03 -6.01 9.36
N LYS A 12 6.32 -6.23 9.62
CA LYS A 12 6.86 -6.24 10.99
C LYS A 12 6.72 -4.87 11.66
N VAL A 13 7.01 -3.79 10.93
CA VAL A 13 6.88 -2.42 11.45
C VAL A 13 5.40 -2.06 11.67
N VAL A 14 4.51 -2.45 10.75
CA VAL A 14 3.06 -2.27 10.90
C VAL A 14 2.55 -2.97 12.16
N ALA A 15 2.89 -4.25 12.34
CA ALA A 15 2.49 -5.01 13.51
C ALA A 15 3.01 -4.38 14.83
N PHE A 16 4.24 -3.85 14.81
CA PHE A 16 4.80 -3.14 15.94
C PHE A 16 4.04 -1.84 16.24
N ALA A 17 3.78 -1.01 15.23
CA ALA A 17 3.06 0.25 15.36
C ALA A 17 1.64 0.05 15.93
N LEU A 18 0.89 -0.91 15.38
CA LEU A 18 -0.46 -1.22 15.86
C LEU A 18 -0.47 -1.73 17.30
N LYS A 19 0.49 -2.59 17.66
CA LYS A 19 0.64 -3.09 19.04
C LYS A 19 1.02 -1.98 20.03
N GLY A 20 1.84 -1.04 19.59
CA GLY A 20 2.34 0.08 20.40
C GLY A 20 1.39 1.27 20.49
N PHE A 21 0.32 1.31 19.68
CA PHE A 21 -0.51 2.50 19.49
C PHE A 21 -1.02 3.10 20.81
N SER A 22 -1.57 2.27 21.71
CA SER A 22 -2.14 2.74 22.98
C SER A 22 -1.12 3.30 23.96
N LYS A 23 0.17 3.03 23.77
CA LYS A 23 1.24 3.48 24.67
C LYS A 23 1.96 4.72 24.15
N CYS A 24 2.27 4.73 22.86
CA CYS A 24 3.11 5.77 22.24
C CYS A 24 2.74 6.00 20.77
N GLY A 25 1.47 5.83 20.38
CA GLY A 25 1.03 5.97 19.00
C GLY A 25 1.28 7.35 18.39
N GLU A 26 1.15 8.41 19.20
CA GLU A 26 1.44 9.80 18.81
C GLU A 26 2.95 10.03 18.63
N ASP A 27 3.78 9.65 19.60
CA ASP A 27 5.25 9.74 19.47
C ASP A 27 5.76 8.95 18.26
N LEU A 28 5.20 7.75 18.02
CA LEU A 28 5.53 6.94 16.86
C LEU A 28 5.14 7.64 15.56
N TRP A 29 3.98 8.30 15.52
CA TRP A 29 3.54 9.07 14.37
C TRP A 29 4.51 10.22 14.06
N GLU A 30 4.89 11.00 15.08
CA GLU A 30 5.88 12.07 14.93
C GLU A 30 7.21 11.56 14.40
N CYS A 31 7.72 10.45 14.95
CA CYS A 31 8.93 9.80 14.46
C CYS A 31 8.82 9.41 12.98
N ILE A 32 7.69 8.83 12.56
CA ILE A 32 7.50 8.39 11.17
C ILE A 32 7.48 9.60 10.21
N ILE A 33 6.80 10.68 10.58
CA ILE A 33 6.73 11.90 9.77
C ILE A 33 8.12 12.57 9.69
N GLU A 34 8.86 12.61 10.80
CA GLU A 34 10.23 13.13 10.85
C GLU A 34 11.16 12.34 9.92
N GLU A 35 11.11 11.00 9.97
CA GLU A 35 11.89 10.12 9.07
C GLU A 35 11.47 10.31 7.60
N CYS A 36 10.19 10.57 7.33
CA CYS A 36 9.71 10.91 6.00
C CYS A 36 10.38 12.20 5.50
N GLN A 37 10.42 13.25 6.32
CA GLN A 37 11.00 14.53 5.94
C GLN A 37 12.53 14.46 5.74
N LYS A 38 13.24 13.72 6.59
CA LYS A 38 14.71 13.63 6.55
C LYS A 38 15.26 12.62 5.54
N GLY A 39 14.47 11.62 5.17
CA GLY A 39 14.91 10.54 4.29
C GLY A 39 15.16 10.97 2.84
N SER A 40 15.94 10.16 2.12
CA SER A 40 16.11 10.31 0.67
C SER A 40 14.80 10.05 -0.08
N ILE A 41 14.71 10.48 -1.35
CA ILE A 41 13.50 10.28 -2.16
C ILE A 41 13.05 8.81 -2.21
N ASN A 42 14.01 7.88 -2.19
CA ASN A 42 13.74 6.46 -2.17
C ASN A 42 13.24 5.98 -0.80
N HIS A 43 13.76 6.54 0.29
CA HIS A 43 13.25 6.26 1.62
C HIS A 43 11.80 6.74 1.80
N ARG A 44 11.47 7.93 1.26
CA ARG A 44 10.14 8.52 1.33
C ARG A 44 9.07 7.66 0.69
N ILE A 45 9.33 7.12 -0.51
CA ILE A 45 8.38 6.20 -1.15
C ILE A 45 8.22 4.89 -0.36
N ASN A 46 9.30 4.41 0.26
CA ASN A 46 9.24 3.24 1.15
C ASN A 46 8.35 3.50 2.38
N ILE A 47 8.38 4.71 2.94
CA ILE A 47 7.45 5.13 4.00
C ILE A 47 6.01 5.21 3.47
N LEU A 48 5.78 5.70 2.26
CA LEU A 48 4.42 5.71 1.69
C LEU A 48 3.84 4.29 1.53
N TYR A 49 4.65 3.33 1.08
CA TYR A 49 4.24 1.92 1.06
C TYR A 49 3.99 1.34 2.46
N PHE A 50 4.72 1.84 3.48
CA PHE A 50 4.43 1.51 4.86
C PHE A 50 3.07 2.10 5.30
N PHE A 51 2.76 3.35 4.97
CA PHE A 51 1.44 3.94 5.27
C PHE A 51 0.30 3.19 4.61
N ASP A 52 0.46 2.78 3.35
CA ASP A 52 -0.52 1.97 2.63
C ASP A 52 -0.84 0.68 3.41
N SER A 53 0.20 -0.08 3.76
CA SER A 53 0.04 -1.30 4.56
C SER A 53 -0.47 -1.03 5.98
N LEU A 54 -0.08 0.08 6.61
CA LEU A 54 -0.52 0.45 7.95
C LEU A 54 -2.01 0.73 7.96
N CYS A 55 -2.52 1.50 7.00
CA CYS A 55 -3.93 1.84 6.89
C CYS A 55 -4.79 0.60 6.59
N GLU A 56 -4.38 -0.23 5.62
CA GLU A 56 -5.09 -1.47 5.31
C GLU A 56 -5.19 -2.38 6.55
N THR A 57 -4.07 -2.58 7.25
CA THR A 57 -4.05 -3.46 8.45
C THR A 57 -4.84 -2.85 9.61
N SER A 58 -4.80 -1.53 9.78
CA SER A 58 -5.58 -0.79 10.78
C SER A 58 -7.09 -1.01 10.59
N LEU A 59 -7.56 -0.92 9.35
CA LEU A 59 -8.97 -1.11 9.01
C LEU A 59 -9.42 -2.57 9.15
N LEU A 60 -8.58 -3.53 8.75
CA LEU A 60 -8.85 -4.96 8.96
C LEU A 60 -8.93 -5.29 10.46
N ALA A 61 -8.01 -4.74 11.27
CA ALA A 61 -8.03 -4.92 12.71
C ALA A 61 -9.28 -4.32 13.37
N LYS A 62 -9.84 -3.23 12.81
CA LYS A 62 -11.13 -2.66 13.25
C LYS A 62 -12.30 -3.56 12.86
N ALA A 63 -12.31 -4.13 11.64
CA ALA A 63 -13.39 -4.98 11.15
C ALA A 63 -13.52 -6.30 11.93
N HIS A 64 -12.42 -6.83 12.46
CA HIS A 64 -12.42 -8.07 13.25
C HIS A 64 -12.72 -7.87 14.75
N GLN A 65 -12.93 -6.64 15.21
CA GLN A 65 -13.35 -6.40 16.60
C GLN A 65 -14.85 -6.73 16.76
N PRO A 66 -15.22 -7.56 17.74
CA PRO A 66 -16.62 -7.82 18.02
C PRO A 66 -17.35 -6.52 18.45
N PRO A 67 -18.64 -6.36 18.09
CA PRO A 67 -19.43 -5.21 18.50
C PRO A 67 -19.73 -5.28 20.01
N GLU A 68 -18.79 -4.84 20.83
CA GLU A 68 -18.93 -4.84 22.29
C GLU A 68 -19.73 -3.63 22.77
N GLN A 69 -20.85 -3.94 23.44
CA GLN A 69 -21.67 -3.05 24.24
C GLN A 69 -20.97 -2.72 25.57
N SER A 70 -19.88 -1.94 25.60
CA SER A 70 -19.48 -1.33 26.87
C SER A 70 -18.60 -0.09 26.75
N SER A 71 -19.00 0.92 27.50
CA SER A 71 -18.37 2.22 27.75
C SER A 71 -17.04 2.13 28.50
N SER A 72 -16.07 1.36 28.01
CA SER A 72 -14.70 1.42 28.51
C SER A 72 -13.79 2.04 27.44
N SER A 73 -13.40 3.29 27.70
CA SER A 73 -12.59 4.17 26.86
C SER A 73 -11.15 3.69 26.59
N LYS A 74 -10.85 2.40 26.79
CA LYS A 74 -9.51 1.82 26.72
C LYS A 74 -9.28 0.87 25.54
N GLN A 75 -10.32 0.48 24.80
CA GLN A 75 -10.16 -0.18 23.49
C GLN A 75 -9.99 0.91 22.43
N ALA A 76 -8.74 1.32 22.27
CA ALA A 76 -8.30 2.36 21.34
C ALA A 76 -8.82 2.07 19.93
N ASN A 77 -9.37 3.09 19.29
CA ASN A 77 -9.74 3.09 17.89
C ASN A 77 -8.54 2.59 17.05
N ASN A 78 -8.56 1.35 16.57
CA ASN A 78 -7.49 0.80 15.72
C ASN A 78 -7.34 1.53 14.38
N ALA A 79 -8.29 2.40 14.01
CA ALA A 79 -8.22 3.25 12.83
C ALA A 79 -7.54 4.62 13.06
N LEU A 80 -6.98 4.90 14.24
CA LEU A 80 -6.40 6.23 14.52
C LEU A 80 -5.21 6.59 13.63
N TYR A 81 -4.44 5.61 13.15
CA TYR A 81 -3.42 5.88 12.13
C TYR A 81 -4.03 6.32 10.78
N VAL A 82 -5.22 5.84 10.43
CA VAL A 82 -5.94 6.30 9.24
C VAL A 82 -6.36 7.76 9.41
N ASP A 83 -6.78 8.14 10.61
CA ASP A 83 -7.12 9.54 10.92
C ASP A 83 -5.89 10.45 10.82
N TYR A 84 -4.73 9.99 11.32
CA TYR A 84 -3.47 10.73 11.20
C TYR A 84 -3.00 10.88 9.74
N VAL A 85 -3.04 9.80 8.95
CA VAL A 85 -2.72 9.85 7.52
C VAL A 85 -3.70 10.76 6.76
N SER A 86 -5.00 10.71 7.08
CA SER A 86 -6.03 11.55 6.48
C SER A 86 -5.87 13.04 6.82
N ARG A 87 -5.41 13.35 8.04
CA ARG A 87 -5.11 14.72 8.48
C ARG A 87 -3.89 15.28 7.76
N ASP A 88 -2.82 14.49 7.67
CA ASP A 88 -1.51 14.94 7.20
C ASP A 88 -1.24 14.57 5.72
N LEU A 89 -2.28 14.13 4.99
CA LEU A 89 -2.17 13.55 3.64
C LEU A 89 -1.41 14.48 2.67
N THR A 90 -1.76 15.75 2.63
CA THR A 90 -1.13 16.74 1.76
C THR A 90 0.36 16.87 2.06
N GLN A 91 0.73 16.98 3.35
CA GLN A 91 2.12 17.08 3.78
C GLN A 91 2.92 15.81 3.44
N ILE A 92 2.33 14.63 3.64
CA ILE A 92 2.96 13.34 3.28
C ILE A 92 3.24 13.31 1.78
N VAL A 93 2.26 13.68 0.95
CA VAL A 93 2.39 13.66 -0.51
C VAL A 93 3.41 14.68 -1.01
N GLU A 94 3.44 15.89 -0.44
CA GLU A 94 4.47 16.89 -0.75
C GLU A 94 5.88 16.42 -0.37
N CYS A 95 5.99 15.68 0.73
CA CYS A 95 7.25 15.09 1.15
C CYS A 95 7.73 14.01 0.17
N VAL A 96 6.83 13.09 -0.20
CA VAL A 96 7.15 11.94 -1.08
C VAL A 96 7.34 12.35 -2.54
N VAL A 97 6.58 13.32 -3.01
CA VAL A 97 6.63 13.89 -4.37
C VAL A 97 6.87 15.40 -4.27
N PRO A 98 8.09 15.83 -3.94
CA PRO A 98 8.44 17.25 -3.89
C PRO A 98 8.37 17.89 -5.28
N VAL A 99 8.29 19.23 -5.32
CA VAL A 99 8.24 19.98 -6.58
C VAL A 99 9.58 19.84 -7.31
N GLY A 100 9.55 19.53 -8.61
CA GLY A 100 10.74 19.38 -9.44
C GLY A 100 11.03 17.94 -9.88
N ARG A 101 12.17 17.74 -10.53
CA ARG A 101 12.55 16.46 -11.17
C ARG A 101 12.78 15.32 -10.18
N GLN A 102 13.24 15.63 -8.99
CA GLN A 102 13.54 14.68 -7.93
C GLN A 102 12.28 13.95 -7.43
N GLY A 103 11.08 14.54 -7.52
CA GLY A 103 9.82 13.87 -7.15
C GLY A 103 9.28 12.91 -8.21
N LEU A 104 9.67 13.09 -9.48
CA LEU A 104 9.11 12.35 -10.63
C LEU A 104 9.20 10.82 -10.50
N PRO A 105 10.30 10.22 -10.01
CA PRO A 105 10.38 8.76 -9.86
C PRO A 105 9.31 8.17 -8.95
N ASN A 106 8.79 8.94 -8.00
CA ASN A 106 7.78 8.50 -7.04
C ASN A 106 6.34 8.78 -7.51
N LEU A 107 6.15 9.63 -8.52
CA LEU A 107 4.84 10.09 -8.96
C LEU A 107 3.90 8.94 -9.38
N PRO A 108 4.30 7.99 -10.24
CA PRO A 108 3.40 6.93 -10.69
C PRO A 108 2.91 6.06 -9.52
N SER A 109 3.83 5.63 -8.66
CA SER A 109 3.52 4.82 -7.47
C SER A 109 2.64 5.57 -6.48
N THR A 110 2.89 6.87 -6.27
CA THR A 110 2.09 7.70 -5.37
C THR A 110 0.66 7.84 -5.88
N LYS A 111 0.47 8.12 -7.19
CA LYS A 111 -0.86 8.17 -7.81
C LYS A 111 -1.59 6.84 -7.67
N GLN A 112 -0.90 5.72 -7.92
CA GLN A 112 -1.49 4.38 -7.79
C GLN A 112 -1.97 4.10 -6.35
N ILE A 113 -1.18 4.45 -5.34
CA ILE A 113 -1.57 4.27 -3.93
C ILE A 113 -2.78 5.14 -3.58
N LEU A 114 -2.78 6.41 -4.01
CA LEU A 114 -3.91 7.32 -3.78
C LEU A 114 -5.20 6.80 -4.44
N GLU A 115 -5.15 6.34 -5.68
CA GLU A 115 -6.32 5.74 -6.34
C GLU A 115 -6.79 4.46 -5.65
N ASN A 116 -5.87 3.64 -5.13
CA ASN A 116 -6.22 2.49 -4.30
C ASN A 116 -6.93 2.92 -3.01
N TRP A 117 -6.43 3.94 -2.32
CA TRP A 117 -7.06 4.49 -1.10
C TRP A 117 -8.45 5.06 -1.38
N ARG A 118 -8.61 5.74 -2.52
CA ARG A 118 -9.89 6.28 -2.99
C ARG A 118 -10.90 5.17 -3.27
N THR A 119 -10.49 4.17 -4.05
CA THR A 119 -11.35 3.05 -4.49
C THR A 119 -11.78 2.19 -3.30
N LYS A 120 -10.84 1.86 -2.41
CA LYS A 120 -11.10 1.07 -1.19
C LYS A 120 -11.72 1.89 -0.05
N ARG A 121 -11.95 3.20 -0.24
CA ARG A 121 -12.45 4.12 0.79
C ARG A 121 -11.61 4.09 2.08
N ILE A 122 -10.29 3.89 1.95
CA ILE A 122 -9.36 3.94 3.08
C ILE A 122 -9.29 5.37 3.62
N ILE A 123 -9.22 6.34 2.71
CA ILE A 123 -9.37 7.77 3.01
C ILE A 123 -10.60 8.28 2.27
N GLU A 124 -11.23 9.31 2.82
CA GLU A 124 -12.34 10.01 2.19
C GLU A 124 -11.98 10.44 0.75
N PRO A 125 -12.74 10.01 -0.27
CA PRO A 125 -12.36 10.26 -1.67
C PRO A 125 -12.26 11.73 -2.05
N GLN A 126 -13.02 12.62 -1.41
CA GLN A 126 -12.93 14.06 -1.67
C GLN A 126 -11.53 14.59 -1.33
N LYS A 127 -10.97 14.19 -0.18
CA LYS A 127 -9.60 14.57 0.20
C LYS A 127 -8.55 14.01 -0.75
N VAL A 128 -8.74 12.77 -1.20
CA VAL A 128 -7.82 12.15 -2.17
C VAL A 128 -7.88 12.86 -3.52
N ASP A 129 -9.08 13.22 -3.98
CA ASP A 129 -9.31 13.94 -5.24
C ASP A 129 -8.66 15.33 -5.21
N GLU A 130 -8.77 16.07 -4.09
CA GLU A 130 -8.08 17.35 -3.89
C GLU A 130 -6.56 17.23 -4.04
N VAL A 131 -5.97 16.20 -3.42
CA VAL A 131 -4.52 15.96 -3.47
C VAL A 131 -4.06 15.47 -4.85
N LEU A 132 -4.84 14.63 -5.53
CA LEU A 132 -4.55 14.19 -6.90
C LEU A 132 -4.63 15.36 -7.90
N LEU A 133 -5.57 16.29 -7.71
CA LEU A 133 -5.66 17.51 -8.49
C LEU A 133 -4.42 18.39 -8.27
N LEU A 134 -4.03 18.60 -7.02
CA LEU A 134 -2.83 19.37 -6.66
C LEU A 134 -1.54 18.76 -7.24
N LEU A 135 -1.40 17.44 -7.22
CA LEU A 135 -0.27 16.76 -7.86
C LEU A 135 -0.29 16.98 -9.38
N SER A 136 -1.46 16.87 -10.00
CA SER A 136 -1.57 16.98 -11.46
C SER A 136 -1.31 18.40 -11.96
N SER A 137 -1.84 19.42 -11.29
CA SER A 137 -1.60 20.83 -11.66
C SER A 137 -0.12 21.21 -11.58
N ARG A 138 0.59 20.75 -10.54
CA ARG A 138 2.04 20.96 -10.38
C ARG A 138 2.90 20.34 -11.48
N HIS A 139 2.38 19.31 -12.15
CA HIS A 139 3.09 18.65 -13.26
C HIS A 139 2.73 19.21 -14.62
N THR A 140 1.60 19.92 -14.74
CA THR A 140 1.19 20.59 -15.97
C THR A 140 1.90 21.92 -16.17
N GLU A 141 2.34 22.59 -15.10
CA GLU A 141 3.23 23.75 -15.19
C GLU A 141 4.60 23.29 -15.72
N PRO A 142 4.93 23.58 -17.01
CA PRO A 142 6.27 23.32 -17.49
C PRO A 142 7.23 24.22 -16.73
N ASP A 143 8.42 23.71 -16.51
CA ASP A 143 9.55 24.31 -15.80
C ASP A 143 9.93 25.71 -16.37
N ALA A 144 9.13 26.73 -16.09
CA ALA A 144 9.29 28.11 -16.58
C ALA A 144 10.50 28.83 -15.96
N THR A 145 11.29 28.14 -15.14
CA THR A 145 12.57 28.62 -14.60
C THR A 145 13.78 28.15 -15.42
N SER A 146 13.56 27.44 -16.53
CA SER A 146 14.66 26.95 -17.40
C SER A 146 14.97 27.82 -18.62
N THR A 147 14.56 29.10 -18.62
CA THR A 147 14.96 30.08 -19.64
C THR A 147 15.87 31.16 -19.05
N SER A 148 17.12 30.80 -18.71
CA SER A 148 18.20 31.77 -18.61
C SER A 148 19.58 31.11 -18.80
N ALA A 149 20.10 31.24 -20.02
CA ALA A 149 21.52 31.20 -20.41
C ALA A 149 22.36 29.91 -20.13
N PRO A 150 23.35 29.60 -20.98
CA PRO A 150 24.31 28.52 -20.71
C PRO A 150 25.34 29.03 -19.71
N SER A 151 25.05 28.95 -18.42
CA SER A 151 26.01 29.24 -17.37
C SER A 151 25.97 28.14 -16.33
N ALA A 152 27.00 27.29 -16.39
CA ALA A 152 27.45 26.38 -15.35
C ALA A 152 26.32 25.82 -14.46
N ALA A 153 25.57 24.87 -15.00
CA ALA A 153 24.65 24.06 -14.21
C ALA A 153 25.41 23.47 -13.01
N LYS A 154 25.10 23.96 -11.81
CA LYS A 154 25.47 23.27 -10.57
C LYS A 154 25.01 21.82 -10.72
N PRO A 155 25.84 20.82 -10.42
CA PRO A 155 25.40 19.44 -10.50
C PRO A 155 24.26 19.28 -9.49
N GLU A 156 23.03 19.19 -10.00
CA GLU A 156 21.92 18.59 -9.27
C GLU A 156 22.45 17.33 -8.57
N PRO A 157 22.13 17.09 -7.29
CA PRO A 157 22.65 15.94 -6.56
C PRO A 157 22.08 14.68 -7.20
N HIS A 158 22.79 14.19 -8.22
CA HIS A 158 22.47 12.95 -8.90
C HIS A 158 22.57 11.86 -7.83
N LEU A 159 21.48 11.12 -7.64
CA LEU A 159 21.43 10.01 -6.69
C LEU A 159 22.69 9.15 -6.87
N SER A 160 23.29 8.73 -5.75
CA SER A 160 24.50 7.93 -5.83
C SER A 160 24.24 6.66 -6.64
N ARG A 161 25.24 6.18 -7.38
CA ARG A 161 25.10 4.95 -8.19
C ARG A 161 24.60 3.77 -7.35
N SER A 162 25.03 3.69 -6.09
CA SER A 162 24.56 2.66 -5.14
C SER A 162 23.08 2.80 -4.80
N GLU A 163 22.59 4.03 -4.61
CA GLU A 163 21.18 4.30 -4.33
C GLU A 163 20.29 4.01 -5.54
N ILE A 164 20.77 4.32 -6.75
CA ILE A 164 20.07 3.99 -8.00
C ILE A 164 19.92 2.47 -8.13
N PHE A 165 21.00 1.70 -7.95
CA PHE A 165 20.91 0.23 -8.01
C PHE A 165 20.04 -0.34 -6.92
N LYS A 166 20.10 0.21 -5.71
CA LYS A 166 19.23 -0.21 -4.61
C LYS A 166 17.76 0.01 -4.97
N ARG A 167 17.42 1.16 -5.55
CA ARG A 167 16.06 1.45 -6.01
C ARG A 167 15.62 0.49 -7.11
N ILE A 168 16.46 0.27 -8.13
CA ILE A 168 16.14 -0.67 -9.22
C ILE A 168 15.83 -2.06 -8.64
N GLU A 169 16.63 -2.52 -7.68
CA GLU A 169 16.41 -3.83 -7.06
C GLU A 169 15.14 -3.86 -6.19
N GLU A 170 14.85 -2.81 -5.43
CA GLU A 170 13.62 -2.68 -4.65
C GLU A 170 12.39 -2.66 -5.56
N ASP A 171 12.41 -1.90 -6.65
CA ASP A 171 11.33 -1.84 -7.63
C ASP A 171 11.16 -3.17 -8.37
N ARG A 172 12.25 -3.83 -8.75
CA ARG A 172 12.24 -5.18 -9.36
C ARG A 172 11.56 -6.18 -8.43
N GLU A 173 11.91 -6.16 -7.16
CA GLU A 173 11.37 -7.06 -6.15
C GLU A 173 9.90 -6.75 -5.83
N ARG A 174 9.47 -5.48 -5.88
CA ARG A 174 8.06 -5.07 -5.77
C ARG A 174 7.23 -5.59 -6.94
N HIS A 175 7.70 -5.39 -8.17
CA HIS A 175 6.99 -5.86 -9.36
C HIS A 175 6.92 -7.39 -9.41
N LYS A 176 8.01 -8.07 -8.99
CA LYS A 176 8.02 -9.52 -8.84
C LYS A 176 6.89 -9.98 -7.91
N ARG A 177 6.78 -9.41 -6.70
CA ARG A 177 5.70 -9.76 -5.77
C ARG A 177 4.30 -9.41 -6.27
N LEU A 178 4.15 -8.30 -6.99
CA LEU A 178 2.86 -7.93 -7.58
C LEU A 178 2.40 -9.01 -8.58
N ARG A 179 3.30 -9.47 -9.45
CA ARG A 179 3.00 -10.56 -10.39
C ARG A 179 2.75 -11.88 -9.67
N GLU A 180 3.50 -12.17 -8.61
CA GLU A 180 3.27 -13.36 -7.77
C GLU A 180 1.89 -13.36 -7.10
N ARG A 181 1.35 -12.19 -6.74
CA ARG A 181 0.01 -12.07 -6.15
C ARG A 181 -1.11 -12.10 -7.17
N ARG A 182 -0.85 -11.66 -8.41
CA ARG A 182 -1.89 -11.50 -9.43
C ARG A 182 -2.55 -12.83 -9.82
N TRP A 183 -1.84 -13.95 -9.74
CA TRP A 183 -2.38 -15.28 -10.02
C TRP A 183 -2.96 -15.98 -8.80
N VAL A 184 -2.93 -15.36 -7.61
CA VAL A 184 -3.57 -15.93 -6.42
C VAL A 184 -5.07 -15.68 -6.52
N GLN A 185 -5.84 -16.75 -6.65
CA GLN A 185 -7.30 -16.69 -6.59
C GLN A 185 -7.77 -16.49 -5.15
N ALA A 186 -8.77 -15.64 -4.94
CA ALA A 186 -9.36 -15.43 -3.63
C ALA A 186 -10.15 -16.68 -3.22
N GLN A 187 -9.69 -17.34 -2.16
CA GLN A 187 -10.43 -18.44 -1.55
C GLN A 187 -11.49 -17.86 -0.61
N PRO A 188 -12.77 -18.23 -0.74
CA PRO A 188 -13.78 -17.81 0.22
C PRO A 188 -13.40 -18.32 1.61
N HIS A 189 -13.27 -17.41 2.58
CA HIS A 189 -12.92 -17.77 3.95
C HIS A 189 -14.14 -18.42 4.63
N PRO A 190 -13.99 -19.56 5.31
CA PRO A 190 -15.08 -20.11 6.10
C PRO A 190 -15.44 -19.11 7.22
N GLY A 191 -16.74 -18.94 7.47
CA GLY A 191 -17.24 -18.20 8.64
C GLY A 191 -16.66 -18.75 9.96
N PRO A 192 -16.89 -18.07 11.09
CA PRO A 192 -16.16 -18.34 12.32
C PRO A 192 -16.58 -19.68 12.94
N ALA A 193 -15.90 -20.77 12.59
CA ALA A 193 -15.85 -21.99 13.36
C ALA A 193 -14.62 -22.84 13.00
N ILE A 194 -13.70 -22.95 13.97
CA ILE A 194 -12.71 -24.03 14.19
C ILE A 194 -11.35 -23.86 13.47
N PRO A 195 -10.21 -23.99 14.20
CA PRO A 195 -8.88 -23.89 13.62
C PRO A 195 -8.50 -25.22 12.98
N SER A 196 -8.13 -25.23 11.71
CA SER A 196 -7.42 -26.37 11.15
C SER A 196 -6.35 -25.95 10.15
N SER A 197 -5.20 -26.57 10.36
CA SER A 197 -3.96 -26.47 9.64
C SER A 197 -4.14 -26.50 8.12
N SER A 198 -3.38 -25.65 7.45
CA SER A 198 -3.07 -25.70 6.03
C SER A 198 -2.89 -27.12 5.51
N THR A 199 -3.86 -27.59 4.73
CA THR A 199 -3.69 -28.69 3.78
C THR A 199 -4.50 -28.34 2.54
N PHE A 200 -3.82 -28.21 1.39
CA PHE A 200 -4.47 -28.17 0.09
C PHE A 200 -5.30 -29.45 -0.07
N VAL A 201 -6.63 -29.33 -0.06
CA VAL A 201 -7.52 -30.47 -0.29
C VAL A 201 -7.66 -30.63 -1.80
N LEU A 202 -6.97 -31.62 -2.36
CA LEU A 202 -7.28 -32.11 -3.72
C LEU A 202 -8.73 -32.62 -3.72
N ALA A 203 -9.50 -32.20 -4.72
CA ALA A 203 -10.92 -32.53 -4.87
C ALA A 203 -11.20 -34.01 -4.57
N SER A 204 -11.82 -34.27 -3.43
CA SER A 204 -12.27 -35.61 -3.02
C SER A 204 -13.79 -35.64 -3.06
N PHE A 205 -14.34 -36.59 -3.82
CA PHE A 205 -15.78 -36.83 -3.95
C PHE A 205 -16.37 -37.53 -2.71
N LEU A 206 -16.21 -36.94 -1.52
CA LEU A 206 -16.85 -37.42 -0.30
C LEU A 206 -17.96 -36.44 0.16
N PRO A 207 -19.14 -36.96 0.55
CA PRO A 207 -20.32 -36.13 0.69
C PRO A 207 -20.42 -35.48 2.08
N LEU A 208 -20.80 -34.19 2.05
CA LEU A 208 -21.63 -33.49 3.04
C LEU A 208 -20.93 -32.95 4.30
N SER A 209 -20.08 -31.93 4.11
CA SER A 209 -20.05 -30.72 4.96
C SER A 209 -19.19 -29.60 4.33
N ASP A 210 -18.21 -29.96 3.50
CA ASP A 210 -17.39 -29.01 2.71
C ASP A 210 -18.00 -28.62 1.34
N ALA A 211 -19.16 -29.17 0.99
CA ALA A 211 -19.74 -29.04 -0.35
C ALA A 211 -20.13 -27.59 -0.71
N GLU A 212 -20.56 -26.79 0.26
CA GLU A 212 -20.97 -25.40 0.02
C GLU A 212 -19.76 -24.49 -0.23
N ASN A 213 -18.67 -24.67 0.55
CA ASN A 213 -17.43 -23.92 0.37
C ASN A 213 -16.70 -24.32 -0.92
N ALA A 214 -16.68 -25.62 -1.25
CA ALA A 214 -16.12 -26.09 -2.52
C ALA A 214 -16.91 -25.56 -3.72
N LYS A 215 -18.24 -25.50 -3.61
CA LYS A 215 -19.10 -24.92 -4.66
C LYS A 215 -18.86 -23.42 -4.82
N LEU A 216 -18.73 -22.66 -3.73
CA LEU A 216 -18.42 -21.23 -3.78
C LEU A 216 -17.02 -20.94 -4.37
N ALA A 217 -16.04 -21.79 -4.08
CA ALA A 217 -14.70 -21.67 -4.66
C ALA A 217 -14.70 -22.00 -6.17
N LEU A 218 -15.40 -23.06 -6.58
CA LEU A 218 -15.59 -23.41 -8.00
C LEU A 218 -16.35 -22.33 -8.77
N ASP A 219 -17.36 -21.72 -8.15
CA ASP A 219 -18.11 -20.62 -8.77
C ASP A 219 -17.22 -19.37 -8.97
N ILE A 220 -16.31 -19.07 -8.03
CA ILE A 220 -15.35 -17.95 -8.16
C ILE A 220 -14.27 -18.25 -9.23
N GLU A 221 -13.74 -19.47 -9.27
CA GLU A 221 -12.75 -19.87 -10.29
C GLU A 221 -13.36 -19.79 -11.69
N PHE A 222 -14.55 -20.36 -11.87
CA PHE A 222 -15.27 -20.36 -13.14
C PHE A 222 -15.61 -18.94 -13.62
N GLU A 223 -16.16 -18.07 -12.76
CA GLU A 223 -16.49 -16.69 -13.15
C GLU A 223 -15.23 -15.91 -13.55
N ASN A 224 -14.12 -16.07 -12.84
CA ASN A 224 -12.86 -15.42 -13.20
C ASN A 224 -12.32 -15.91 -14.55
N GLU A 225 -12.36 -17.22 -14.81
CA GLU A 225 -11.94 -17.79 -16.09
C GLU A 225 -12.84 -17.33 -17.23
N TRP A 226 -14.16 -17.28 -16.99
CA TRP A 226 -15.14 -16.84 -17.95
C TRP A 226 -14.98 -15.36 -18.31
N GLU A 227 -14.81 -14.47 -17.32
CA GLU A 227 -14.55 -13.04 -17.55
C GLU A 227 -13.20 -12.77 -18.25
N ALA A 228 -12.21 -13.63 -18.02
CA ALA A 228 -10.89 -13.54 -18.63
C ALA A 228 -10.76 -14.31 -19.95
N THR A 229 -11.81 -14.99 -20.41
CA THR A 229 -11.79 -15.75 -21.66
C THR A 229 -11.66 -14.77 -22.83
N SER A 230 -10.55 -14.89 -23.56
CA SER A 230 -10.34 -14.19 -24.83
C SER A 230 -10.69 -15.10 -26.00
N ASP A 231 -10.99 -14.50 -27.16
CA ASP A 231 -11.18 -15.24 -28.40
C ASP A 231 -9.94 -16.06 -28.76
N TRP A 232 -10.19 -17.21 -29.39
CA TRP A 232 -9.15 -18.12 -29.87
C TRP A 232 -8.29 -17.44 -30.94
N ASN A 233 -6.97 -17.51 -30.82
CA ASN A 233 -6.00 -16.86 -31.71
C ASN A 233 -4.92 -17.84 -32.20
N GLU A 234 -3.97 -17.34 -33.01
CA GLU A 234 -2.94 -18.17 -33.67
C GLU A 234 -1.90 -18.78 -32.72
N ASP A 235 -1.79 -18.29 -31.48
CA ASP A 235 -0.83 -18.72 -30.45
C ASP A 235 -1.43 -19.73 -29.42
N ASP A 236 -2.71 -20.13 -29.57
CA ASP A 236 -3.41 -21.05 -28.65
C ASP A 236 -3.11 -22.55 -28.88
#